data_AF-A0AAV2RTL5-F1
#
_entry.id   AF-A0AAV2RTL5-F1
#
_cell.length_a   1.000
_cell.length_b   1.000
_cell.length_c   1.000
_cell.angle_alpha   90.00
_cell.angle_beta   90.00
_cell.angle_gamma   90.00
#
_symmetry.space_group_name_H-M   'P 1'
#
loop_
_entity.id
_entity.type
_entity.pdbx_description
1 polymer ?
#
loop_
_entity_poly.entity_id
_entity_poly.type
_entity_poly.pdbx_seq_one_letter_code
_entity_poly.pdbx_strand_id
1 'polypeptide(L)'
;GWPSGTYGLPKPRSSCPPSFKYGYRYHDTEDKDPFNGWDTALGGYFNRNNLRQDFCMKVSSSGSEHWPKGDYCIYKYGSCPPGFRSGSIYLDDEDNRNENSKSGYVPDGDYGRNTRYDYCCRNDESRSTPMDLPTGGRFYLFPYSYPQCQQVTGMTSRLEWIRFDTEDGFRSSQDESYVSGNHPYVVIRDYHRKDPKIYYCFYY
;
A
#
# COMPACT_ATOMS: atom_id res chain seq x y z
N GLY A 1 17.46 10.43 10.15
CA GLY A 1 17.23 9.02 9.76
C GLY A 1 15.74 8.82 9.53
N TRP A 2 15.28 7.60 9.21
CA TRP A 2 13.84 7.34 9.10
C TRP A 2 13.14 7.49 10.46
N PRO A 3 11.88 7.98 10.51
CA PRO A 3 11.15 8.18 11.75
C PRO A 3 11.07 6.92 12.63
N SER A 4 10.98 7.16 13.93
CA SER A 4 10.82 6.13 14.96
C SER A 4 9.53 5.31 14.79
N GLY A 5 9.48 4.16 15.47
CA GLY A 5 8.36 3.22 15.38
C GLY A 5 8.53 2.16 14.28
N THR A 6 7.54 1.28 14.19
CA THR A 6 7.51 0.14 13.28
C THR A 6 6.41 0.33 12.24
N TYR A 7 6.73 0.11 10.97
CA TYR A 7 5.82 0.36 9.83
C TYR A 7 6.38 -0.25 8.55
N GLY A 8 5.56 -0.25 7.49
CA GLY A 8 5.97 -0.65 6.16
C GLY A 8 5.80 0.46 5.13
N LEU A 9 6.61 0.39 4.07
CA LEU A 9 6.46 1.19 2.86
C LEU A 9 6.38 0.25 1.65
N PRO A 10 5.66 0.63 0.59
CA PRO A 10 5.79 -0.05 -0.69
C PRO A 10 7.25 0.00 -1.15
N LYS A 11 7.76 -1.14 -1.64
CA LYS A 11 9.14 -1.20 -2.08
C LYS A 11 9.27 -0.57 -3.48
N PRO A 12 10.21 0.35 -3.72
CA PRO A 12 10.57 0.76 -5.09
C PRO A 12 11.34 -0.34 -5.84
N ARG A 13 11.49 -0.24 -7.16
CA ARG A 13 12.41 -1.13 -7.92
C ARG A 13 13.85 -1.08 -7.39
N SER A 14 14.28 0.05 -6.85
CA SER A 14 15.55 0.18 -6.13
C SER A 14 15.56 -0.59 -4.80
N SER A 15 16.67 -0.56 -4.07
CA SER A 15 16.75 -1.18 -2.74
C SER A 15 15.79 -0.53 -1.74
N CYS A 16 15.44 -1.27 -0.69
CA CYS A 16 14.78 -0.70 0.47
C CYS A 16 15.68 0.35 1.16
N PRO A 17 15.10 1.28 1.92
CA PRO A 17 15.91 2.16 2.75
C PRO A 17 16.81 1.36 3.71
N PRO A 18 17.97 1.91 4.12
CA PRO A 18 18.87 1.21 5.03
C PRO A 18 18.15 0.74 6.30
N SER A 19 18.49 -0.47 6.77
CA SER A 19 17.90 -1.18 7.92
C SER A 19 16.47 -1.74 7.75
N PHE A 20 15.76 -1.39 6.68
CA PHE A 20 14.46 -1.97 6.40
C PHE A 20 14.63 -3.42 5.93
N LYS A 21 13.69 -4.27 6.34
CA LYS A 21 13.62 -5.67 5.95
C LYS A 21 12.71 -5.84 4.74
N TYR A 22 12.99 -6.88 3.99
CA TYR A 22 12.28 -7.21 2.77
C TYR A 22 11.16 -8.23 3.04
N GLY A 23 10.07 -8.11 2.30
CA GLY A 23 9.09 -9.19 2.11
C GLY A 23 8.25 -8.95 0.87
N TYR A 24 7.38 -9.89 0.57
CA TYR A 24 6.47 -9.78 -0.56
C TYR A 24 5.15 -10.51 -0.29
N ARG A 25 4.12 -10.09 -1.02
CA ARG A 25 2.85 -10.79 -1.20
C ARG A 25 2.65 -11.04 -2.68
N TYR A 26 2.44 -12.30 -3.03
CA TYR A 26 1.95 -12.72 -4.32
C TYR A 26 0.44 -12.86 -4.24
N HIS A 27 -0.24 -12.19 -5.16
CA HIS A 27 -1.67 -12.23 -5.39
C HIS A 27 -1.91 -13.05 -6.66
N ASP A 28 -2.58 -14.17 -6.47
CA ASP A 28 -3.27 -14.89 -7.54
C ASP A 28 -4.66 -14.25 -7.66
N THR A 29 -4.77 -13.37 -8.65
CA THR A 29 -6.02 -12.62 -8.92
C THR A 29 -6.83 -13.40 -9.95
N GLU A 30 -7.83 -12.84 -10.62
CA GLU A 30 -8.72 -13.61 -11.51
C GLU A 30 -8.01 -14.24 -12.73
N ASP A 31 -8.17 -15.55 -12.92
CA ASP A 31 -7.70 -16.30 -14.10
C ASP A 31 -8.68 -16.28 -15.30
N LYS A 32 -9.97 -15.98 -15.11
CA LYS A 32 -10.97 -15.86 -16.20
C LYS A 32 -11.30 -14.39 -16.49
N ASP A 33 -10.91 -13.92 -17.67
CA ASP A 33 -10.98 -12.52 -18.12
C ASP A 33 -10.14 -11.51 -17.30
N PRO A 34 -8.86 -11.83 -17.01
CA PRO A 34 -7.95 -11.01 -16.20
C PRO A 34 -7.75 -9.60 -16.77
N PHE A 35 -7.95 -8.60 -15.92
CA PHE A 35 -7.87 -7.20 -16.27
C PHE A 35 -7.08 -6.36 -15.26
N ASN A 36 -6.08 -6.94 -14.55
CA ASN A 36 -5.15 -6.13 -13.75
C ASN A 36 -4.52 -5.02 -14.60
N GLY A 37 -4.35 -3.85 -13.99
CA GLY A 37 -3.71 -2.70 -14.65
C GLY A 37 -2.76 -1.99 -13.69
N TRP A 38 -1.64 -1.48 -14.20
CA TRP A 38 -0.67 -0.79 -13.38
C TRP A 38 0.07 0.29 -14.16
N ASP A 39 0.45 1.36 -13.46
CA ASP A 39 1.47 2.31 -13.89
C ASP A 39 2.32 2.60 -12.67
N THR A 40 3.46 1.90 -12.56
CA THR A 40 4.25 1.94 -11.34
C THR A 40 5.74 1.60 -11.50
N ALA A 41 6.57 2.25 -10.68
CA ALA A 41 7.96 1.90 -10.42
C ALA A 41 8.15 1.10 -9.10
N LEU A 42 7.09 0.47 -8.60
CA LEU A 42 7.17 -0.48 -7.50
C LEU A 42 8.03 -1.69 -7.87
N GLY A 43 8.72 -2.21 -6.86
CA GLY A 43 9.34 -3.52 -6.91
C GLY A 43 8.27 -4.59 -6.83
N GLY A 44 8.52 -5.72 -7.48
CA GLY A 44 7.57 -6.81 -7.61
C GLY A 44 7.44 -7.27 -9.05
N TYR A 45 6.32 -7.93 -9.32
CA TYR A 45 5.99 -8.48 -10.63
C TYR A 45 4.52 -8.18 -10.91
N PHE A 46 4.21 -7.63 -12.09
CA PHE A 46 2.86 -7.22 -12.42
C PHE A 46 2.50 -7.83 -13.77
N ASN A 47 1.49 -8.68 -13.79
CA ASN A 47 0.94 -9.26 -14.99
C ASN A 47 -0.60 -9.16 -14.94
N ARG A 48 -1.28 -9.59 -16.01
CA ARG A 48 -2.75 -9.47 -16.09
C ARG A 48 -3.49 -10.36 -15.09
N ASN A 49 -2.97 -11.54 -14.77
CA ASN A 49 -3.62 -12.59 -13.96
C ASN A 49 -3.15 -12.61 -12.50
N ASN A 50 -2.01 -11.99 -12.23
CA ASN A 50 -1.20 -12.23 -11.07
C ASN A 50 -0.32 -11.02 -10.83
N LEU A 51 -0.16 -10.65 -9.57
CA LEU A 51 0.74 -9.58 -9.19
C LEU A 51 1.44 -9.90 -7.88
N ARG A 52 2.68 -9.45 -7.78
CA ARG A 52 3.48 -9.50 -6.57
C ARG A 52 3.80 -8.08 -6.15
N GLN A 53 3.43 -7.76 -4.92
CA GLN A 53 3.83 -6.53 -4.26
C GLN A 53 4.99 -6.81 -3.33
N ASP A 54 6.06 -6.04 -3.49
CA ASP A 54 7.19 -6.09 -2.58
C ASP A 54 7.08 -4.98 -1.52
N PHE A 55 7.61 -5.26 -0.34
CA PHE A 55 7.55 -4.38 0.83
C PHE A 55 8.94 -4.08 1.40
N CYS A 56 9.05 -2.88 1.96
CA CYS A 56 10.15 -2.50 2.84
C CYS A 56 9.58 -2.27 4.24
N MET A 57 9.97 -3.10 5.20
CA MET A 57 9.44 -3.12 6.56
C MET A 57 10.48 -2.64 7.57
N LYS A 58 10.17 -1.56 8.29
CA LYS A 58 10.94 -1.14 9.45
C LYS A 58 10.46 -1.91 10.68
N VAL A 59 11.21 -2.93 11.04
CA VAL A 59 10.86 -3.86 12.13
C VAL A 59 11.45 -3.46 13.50
N SER A 60 12.38 -2.50 13.51
CA SER A 60 12.94 -1.92 14.72
C SER A 60 12.25 -0.60 15.03
N SER A 61 11.87 -0.39 16.29
CA SER A 61 11.31 0.89 16.77
C SER A 61 12.36 2.01 16.85
N SER A 62 13.65 1.70 16.73
CA SER A 62 14.77 2.65 16.81
C SER A 62 14.62 3.84 15.86
N GLY A 63 14.94 5.02 16.33
CA GLY A 63 14.87 6.29 15.61
C GLY A 63 14.59 7.42 16.61
N SER A 64 15.11 8.63 16.35
CA SER A 64 14.87 9.83 17.17
C SER A 64 13.78 10.72 16.58
N GLU A 65 13.52 10.59 15.28
CA GLU A 65 12.66 11.51 14.55
C GLU A 65 11.18 11.13 14.70
N HIS A 66 10.34 12.14 14.82
CA HIS A 66 8.89 12.00 14.73
C HIS A 66 8.46 12.03 13.27
N TRP A 67 7.39 11.33 12.94
CA TRP A 67 6.79 11.47 11.62
C TRP A 67 6.27 12.91 11.44
N PRO A 68 6.58 13.58 10.33
CA PRO A 68 6.08 14.91 10.05
C PRO A 68 4.56 14.89 9.83
N LYS A 69 3.90 15.99 10.17
CA LYS A 69 2.49 16.20 9.84
C LYS A 69 2.26 16.17 8.33
N GLY A 70 1.07 15.77 7.91
CA GLY A 70 0.72 15.75 6.50
C GLY A 70 -0.57 14.99 6.23
N ASP A 71 -0.78 14.66 4.96
CA ASP A 71 -1.94 13.94 4.44
C ASP A 71 -1.47 12.72 3.62
N TYR A 72 -1.14 11.63 4.32
CA TYR A 72 -0.57 10.42 3.73
C TYR A 72 -0.76 9.20 4.62
N CYS A 73 -0.58 8.01 4.04
CA CYS A 73 -0.55 6.74 4.79
C CYS A 73 0.74 5.96 4.57
N ILE A 74 0.94 5.00 5.47
CA ILE A 74 1.97 3.95 5.44
C ILE A 74 1.32 2.60 5.79
N TYR A 75 2.00 1.50 5.48
CA TYR A 75 1.56 0.19 5.96
C TYR A 75 1.74 0.09 7.47
N LYS A 76 0.75 -0.49 8.14
CA LYS A 76 0.85 -0.78 9.57
C LYS A 76 1.79 -1.97 9.79
N TYR A 77 2.58 -1.91 10.86
CA TYR A 77 3.34 -3.04 11.37
C TYR A 77 3.50 -2.87 12.89
N GLY A 78 2.63 -3.54 13.65
CA GLY A 78 2.41 -3.27 15.07
C GLY A 78 1.50 -2.06 15.31
N SER A 79 1.82 -1.23 16.30
CA SER A 79 1.04 -0.02 16.60
C SER A 79 1.30 1.09 15.59
N CYS A 80 0.26 1.86 15.25
CA CYS A 80 0.46 3.06 14.42
C CYS A 80 1.34 4.08 15.14
N PRO A 81 2.28 4.75 14.43
CA PRO A 81 3.09 5.80 15.03
C PRO A 81 2.22 6.95 15.57
N PRO A 82 2.72 7.76 16.52
CA PRO A 82 1.98 8.89 17.06
C PRO A 82 1.46 9.84 15.96
N GLY A 83 0.19 10.24 16.07
CA GLY A 83 -0.49 11.08 15.08
C GLY A 83 -1.19 10.33 13.95
N PHE A 84 -0.89 9.04 13.76
CA PHE A 84 -1.60 8.22 12.78
C PHE A 84 -2.80 7.50 13.40
N ARG A 85 -3.82 7.27 12.59
CA ARG A 85 -4.99 6.45 12.90
C ARG A 85 -5.04 5.25 11.96
N SER A 86 -5.57 4.13 12.46
CA SER A 86 -5.60 2.88 11.70
C SER A 86 -6.81 2.77 10.77
N GLY A 87 -6.65 1.93 9.76
CA GLY A 87 -7.70 1.44 8.88
C GLY A 87 -7.18 0.31 8.00
N SER A 88 -7.97 -0.10 7.02
CA SER A 88 -7.66 -1.25 6.19
C SER A 88 -8.31 -1.16 4.81
N ILE A 89 -7.68 -1.83 3.85
CA ILE A 89 -8.28 -2.17 2.55
C ILE A 89 -8.35 -3.70 2.48
N TYR A 90 -9.53 -4.21 2.16
CA TYR A 90 -9.79 -5.61 1.91
C TYR A 90 -9.87 -5.84 0.40
N LEU A 91 -9.09 -6.79 -0.09
CA LEU A 91 -9.03 -7.26 -1.46
C LEU A 91 -9.57 -8.69 -1.48
N ASP A 92 -10.61 -8.88 -2.29
CA ASP A 92 -11.21 -10.18 -2.53
C ASP A 92 -10.44 -10.89 -3.66
N ASP A 93 -9.37 -11.61 -3.29
CA ASP A 93 -8.51 -12.31 -4.26
C ASP A 93 -9.23 -13.57 -4.81
N GLU A 94 -8.72 -14.25 -5.84
CA GLU A 94 -9.46 -15.36 -6.49
C GLU A 94 -9.78 -16.50 -5.51
N ASP A 95 -11.03 -16.97 -5.53
CA ASP A 95 -11.49 -18.03 -4.63
C ASP A 95 -11.18 -19.47 -5.07
N ASN A 96 -10.89 -19.68 -6.36
CA ASN A 96 -10.68 -21.00 -6.96
C ASN A 96 -9.20 -21.22 -7.30
N ARG A 97 -8.61 -22.35 -6.89
CA ARG A 97 -7.19 -22.71 -7.15
C ARG A 97 -6.14 -21.66 -6.72
N ASN A 98 -6.53 -20.77 -5.82
CA ASN A 98 -5.71 -19.69 -5.31
C ASN A 98 -4.30 -20.11 -4.86
N GLU A 99 -3.27 -19.61 -5.55
CA GLU A 99 -1.84 -19.80 -5.23
C GLU A 99 -1.22 -18.61 -4.48
N ASN A 100 -2.06 -17.82 -3.80
CA ASN A 100 -1.67 -16.74 -2.91
C ASN A 100 -0.53 -17.15 -1.97
N SER A 101 0.57 -16.40 -1.99
CA SER A 101 1.73 -16.69 -1.13
C SER A 101 2.36 -15.42 -0.57
N LYS A 102 3.08 -15.55 0.54
CA LYS A 102 3.86 -14.44 1.13
C LYS A 102 5.16 -14.96 1.72
N SER A 103 6.16 -14.09 1.79
CA SER A 103 7.43 -14.40 2.44
C SER A 103 8.10 -13.14 2.99
N GLY A 104 9.07 -13.35 3.89
CA GLY A 104 9.79 -12.28 4.56
C GLY A 104 8.90 -11.49 5.51
N TYR A 105 9.13 -10.18 5.58
CA TYR A 105 8.38 -9.26 6.44
C TYR A 105 7.29 -8.56 5.62
N VAL A 106 6.05 -8.73 6.04
CA VAL A 106 4.88 -8.13 5.39
C VAL A 106 4.14 -7.18 6.35
N PRO A 107 3.34 -6.24 5.85
CA PRO A 107 2.45 -5.42 6.67
C PRO A 107 1.54 -6.24 7.59
N ASP A 108 1.02 -5.62 8.64
CA ASP A 108 -0.10 -6.19 9.38
C ASP A 108 -1.31 -6.34 8.45
N GLY A 109 -2.05 -7.43 8.63
CA GLY A 109 -3.12 -7.78 7.71
C GLY A 109 -3.61 -9.21 7.86
N ASP A 110 -4.48 -9.60 6.95
CA ASP A 110 -4.91 -10.98 6.72
C ASP A 110 -4.42 -11.41 5.35
N TYR A 111 -3.88 -12.63 5.25
CA TYR A 111 -3.20 -13.15 4.06
C TYR A 111 -3.57 -14.61 3.80
N GLY A 112 -4.80 -14.97 4.16
CA GLY A 112 -5.37 -16.27 3.83
C GLY A 112 -5.81 -16.32 2.37
N ARG A 113 -7.07 -16.71 2.18
CA ARG A 113 -7.74 -16.73 0.88
C ARG A 113 -7.75 -15.34 0.25
N ASN A 114 -8.28 -14.37 0.99
CA ASN A 114 -8.33 -12.96 0.61
C ASN A 114 -7.22 -12.18 1.30
N THR A 115 -6.99 -10.95 0.84
CA THR A 115 -5.95 -10.10 1.40
C THR A 115 -6.54 -8.87 2.07
N ARG A 116 -6.28 -8.70 3.38
CA ARG A 116 -6.48 -7.42 4.07
C ARG A 116 -5.13 -6.79 4.34
N TYR A 117 -4.93 -5.56 3.89
CA TYR A 117 -3.81 -4.73 4.32
C TYR A 117 -4.28 -3.73 5.38
N ASP A 118 -3.59 -3.68 6.51
CA ASP A 118 -3.80 -2.64 7.50
C ASP A 118 -2.85 -1.46 7.25
N TYR A 119 -3.36 -0.25 7.49
CA TYR A 119 -2.66 1.01 7.27
C TYR A 119 -2.68 1.88 8.50
N CYS A 120 -1.73 2.80 8.52
CA CYS A 120 -1.70 3.94 9.41
C CYS A 120 -1.73 5.20 8.54
N CYS A 121 -2.74 6.05 8.74
CA CYS A 121 -2.91 7.30 8.00
C CYS A 121 -2.94 8.51 8.92
N ARG A 122 -2.49 9.66 8.43
CA ARG A 122 -2.65 10.97 9.10
C ARG A 122 -3.06 12.03 8.09
N ASN A 123 -3.79 13.04 8.54
CA ASN A 123 -4.30 14.16 7.74
C ASN A 123 -4.28 15.48 8.52
N ASP A 124 -3.23 15.68 9.32
CA ASP A 124 -3.11 16.78 10.28
C ASP A 124 -2.30 17.98 9.77
N GLU A 125 -2.02 18.02 8.46
CA GLU A 125 -1.46 19.15 7.71
C GLU A 125 -1.76 18.99 6.22
N SER A 126 -1.72 20.09 5.45
CA SER A 126 -1.93 20.10 4.01
C SER A 126 -0.87 19.30 3.25
N ARG A 127 -1.30 18.54 2.24
CA ARG A 127 -0.38 17.85 1.30
C ARG A 127 0.54 18.78 0.51
N SER A 128 0.20 20.07 0.44
CA SER A 128 1.00 21.10 -0.24
C SER A 128 2.01 21.76 0.68
N THR A 129 2.00 21.47 1.99
CA THR A 129 3.02 21.92 2.92
C THR A 129 4.17 20.90 2.89
N PRO A 130 5.38 21.23 2.40
CA PRO A 130 6.47 20.27 2.30
C PRO A 130 6.85 19.68 3.65
N MET A 131 7.08 18.36 3.69
CA MET A 131 7.57 17.66 4.87
C MET A 131 8.98 17.14 4.69
N ASP A 132 9.71 17.01 5.79
CA ASP A 132 11.07 16.46 5.78
C ASP A 132 11.05 14.96 6.06
N LEU A 133 11.55 14.19 5.10
CA LEU A 133 11.86 12.76 5.22
C LEU A 133 13.25 12.48 4.64
N PRO A 134 13.88 11.34 4.96
CA PRO A 134 15.16 10.99 4.35
C PRO A 134 15.06 10.93 2.81
N THR A 135 15.88 11.73 2.14
CA THR A 135 15.91 11.87 0.66
C THR A 135 17.07 11.11 0.00
N GLY A 136 17.87 10.38 0.77
CA GLY A 136 19.04 9.63 0.26
C GLY A 136 18.71 8.45 -0.66
N GLY A 137 17.42 8.17 -0.91
CA GLY A 137 16.96 7.12 -1.81
C GLY A 137 15.49 7.31 -2.16
N ARG A 138 15.06 6.60 -3.20
CA ARG A 138 13.66 6.62 -3.64
C ARG A 138 12.78 5.86 -2.67
N PHE A 139 11.56 6.33 -2.46
CA PHE A 139 10.60 5.68 -1.56
C PHE A 139 9.16 5.92 -2.00
N TYR A 140 8.25 5.24 -1.31
CA TYR A 140 6.82 5.39 -1.52
C TYR A 140 6.11 5.78 -0.24
N LEU A 141 5.06 6.57 -0.40
CA LEU A 141 3.97 6.70 0.56
C LEU A 141 2.64 6.46 -0.15
N PHE A 142 1.56 6.44 0.59
CA PHE A 142 0.22 6.42 0.04
C PHE A 142 -0.41 7.81 0.11
N PRO A 143 -1.05 8.31 -0.96
CA PRO A 143 -1.97 9.43 -0.84
C PRO A 143 -3.15 9.02 0.07
N TYR A 144 -3.67 9.96 0.87
CA TYR A 144 -4.77 9.66 1.79
C TYR A 144 -6.08 10.33 1.38
N SER A 145 -6.24 11.64 1.61
CA SER A 145 -7.55 12.28 1.41
C SER A 145 -7.92 12.48 -0.07
N TYR A 146 -6.93 12.57 -0.96
CA TYR A 146 -7.11 12.84 -2.40
C TYR A 146 -6.00 12.15 -3.22
N PRO A 147 -6.17 11.92 -4.53
CA PRO A 147 -5.16 11.29 -5.39
C PRO A 147 -4.04 12.28 -5.76
N GLN A 148 -3.34 12.80 -4.76
CA GLN A 148 -2.21 13.72 -4.92
C GLN A 148 -1.19 13.45 -3.82
N CYS A 149 0.08 13.53 -4.17
CA CYS A 149 1.16 13.26 -3.24
C CYS A 149 1.43 14.41 -2.28
N GLN A 150 1.67 14.05 -1.01
CA GLN A 150 2.25 14.92 -0.01
C GLN A 150 3.60 15.43 -0.51
N GLN A 151 3.84 16.74 -0.51
CA GLN A 151 5.12 17.31 -0.90
C GLN A 151 6.20 16.93 0.13
N VAL A 152 7.37 16.54 -0.37
CA VAL A 152 8.57 16.23 0.44
C VAL A 152 9.68 17.17 0.02
N THR A 153 10.30 17.85 0.98
CA THR A 153 11.38 18.80 0.74
C THR A 153 12.52 18.12 -0.04
N GLY A 154 12.90 18.72 -1.18
CA GLY A 154 14.02 18.23 -1.98
C GLY A 154 13.75 16.97 -2.82
N MET A 155 12.50 16.53 -2.93
CA MET A 155 12.12 15.37 -3.77
C MET A 155 11.07 15.76 -4.80
N THR A 156 11.12 15.13 -5.97
CA THR A 156 9.98 15.16 -6.90
C THR A 156 9.07 13.99 -6.59
N SER A 157 7.76 14.15 -6.80
CA SER A 157 6.80 13.08 -6.62
C SER A 157 5.94 12.87 -7.86
N ARG A 158 5.52 11.64 -8.11
CA ARG A 158 4.46 11.32 -9.08
C ARG A 158 3.45 10.34 -8.49
N LEU A 159 2.21 10.47 -8.93
CA LEU A 159 1.12 9.57 -8.57
C LEU A 159 1.17 8.34 -9.49
N GLU A 160 1.18 7.17 -8.88
CA GLU A 160 1.18 5.85 -9.51
C GLU A 160 -0.05 5.07 -9.04
N TRP A 161 -0.38 3.96 -9.71
CA TRP A 161 -1.56 3.17 -9.34
C TRP A 161 -1.44 1.70 -9.73
N ILE A 162 -2.15 0.86 -8.98
CA ILE A 162 -2.45 -0.53 -9.33
C ILE A 162 -3.96 -0.69 -9.22
N ARG A 163 -4.56 -1.29 -10.25
CA ARG A 163 -5.91 -1.82 -10.21
C ARG A 163 -5.83 -3.34 -10.11
N PHE A 164 -6.52 -3.85 -9.11
CA PHE A 164 -6.65 -5.27 -8.82
C PHE A 164 -7.96 -5.73 -9.44
N ASP A 165 -7.90 -6.67 -10.37
CA ASP A 165 -9.04 -7.37 -10.93
C ASP A 165 -9.40 -8.50 -9.96
N THR A 166 -10.37 -8.23 -9.10
CA THR A 166 -10.82 -9.12 -8.02
C THR A 166 -11.98 -9.99 -8.52
N GLU A 167 -12.33 -11.06 -7.80
CA GLU A 167 -13.29 -12.07 -8.30
C GLU A 167 -14.63 -11.47 -8.78
N ASP A 168 -15.11 -11.94 -9.94
CA ASP A 168 -16.34 -11.52 -10.62
C ASP A 168 -17.59 -12.37 -10.22
N GLY A 169 -17.56 -12.99 -9.04
CA GLY A 169 -18.57 -13.94 -8.56
C GLY A 169 -19.96 -13.32 -8.33
N PHE A 170 -20.94 -13.65 -9.18
CA PHE A 170 -22.32 -13.11 -9.14
C PHE A 170 -23.17 -13.43 -7.89
N ARG A 171 -22.63 -13.95 -6.78
CA ARG A 171 -23.46 -14.55 -5.73
C ARG A 171 -22.97 -14.42 -4.28
N SER A 172 -22.63 -13.23 -3.81
CA SER A 172 -23.09 -12.74 -2.49
C SER A 172 -22.48 -11.36 -2.18
N SER A 173 -23.09 -10.62 -1.25
CA SER A 173 -22.51 -9.40 -0.68
C SER A 173 -21.33 -9.66 0.27
N GLN A 174 -20.73 -10.86 0.25
CA GLN A 174 -19.58 -11.25 1.08
C GLN A 174 -18.27 -11.34 0.28
N ASP A 175 -18.36 -11.28 -1.05
CA ASP A 175 -17.25 -11.47 -1.99
C ASP A 175 -16.93 -10.12 -2.66
N GLU A 176 -16.73 -9.08 -1.85
CA GLU A 176 -16.52 -7.73 -2.36
C GLU A 176 -15.34 -7.05 -1.66
N SER A 177 -14.48 -6.42 -2.46
CA SER A 177 -13.43 -5.56 -1.90
C SER A 177 -14.04 -4.33 -1.21
N TYR A 178 -13.61 -4.05 0.02
CA TYR A 178 -14.12 -2.94 0.82
C TYR A 178 -13.02 -2.21 1.60
N VAL A 179 -13.38 -1.08 2.20
CA VAL A 179 -12.50 -0.29 3.06
C VAL A 179 -13.08 -0.07 4.43
N SER A 180 -12.21 0.13 5.43
CA SER A 180 -12.62 0.43 6.80
C SER A 180 -11.61 1.34 7.49
N GLY A 181 -12.09 2.28 8.32
CA GLY A 181 -11.24 3.18 9.09
C GLY A 181 -10.45 4.17 8.22
N ASN A 182 -9.21 4.49 8.63
CA ASN A 182 -8.33 5.41 7.92
C ASN A 182 -7.41 4.62 6.97
N HIS A 183 -7.65 4.71 5.67
CA HIS A 183 -6.96 3.93 4.63
C HIS A 183 -6.49 4.84 3.48
N PRO A 184 -5.50 4.44 2.66
CA PRO A 184 -5.09 5.15 1.46
C PRO A 184 -6.26 5.54 0.54
N TYR A 185 -6.05 6.58 -0.26
CA TYR A 185 -6.94 6.92 -1.35
C TYR A 185 -7.08 5.73 -2.30
N VAL A 186 -8.31 5.25 -2.47
CA VAL A 186 -8.65 4.12 -3.32
C VAL A 186 -9.96 4.44 -4.03
N VAL A 187 -10.07 4.01 -5.28
CA VAL A 187 -11.33 4.04 -6.03
C VAL A 187 -11.84 2.61 -6.12
N ILE A 188 -12.99 2.34 -5.52
CA ILE A 188 -13.77 1.11 -5.70
C ILE A 188 -14.90 1.49 -6.67
N ARG A 189 -14.94 0.89 -7.87
CA ARG A 189 -16.00 1.17 -8.84
C ARG A 189 -17.22 0.31 -8.53
N ASP A 190 -18.42 0.89 -8.69
CA ASP A 190 -19.70 0.18 -8.57
C ASP A 190 -20.32 -0.03 -9.95
N TYR A 191 -20.70 -1.28 -10.24
CA TYR A 191 -21.97 -1.75 -10.85
C TYR A 191 -21.83 -3.21 -11.36
N HIS A 192 -20.61 -3.66 -11.73
CA HIS A 192 -20.38 -5.03 -12.24
C HIS A 192 -19.03 -5.67 -11.87
N ARG A 193 -17.99 -4.88 -11.54
CA ARG A 193 -16.66 -5.34 -11.10
C ARG A 193 -16.14 -4.39 -10.03
N LYS A 194 -15.96 -4.87 -8.80
CA LYS A 194 -15.57 -4.03 -7.63
C LYS A 194 -14.05 -3.91 -7.46
N ASP A 195 -13.33 -3.91 -8.58
CA ASP A 195 -11.88 -3.78 -8.68
C ASP A 195 -11.33 -2.55 -7.95
N PRO A 196 -10.58 -2.74 -6.85
CA PRO A 196 -9.94 -1.64 -6.16
C PRO A 196 -8.80 -1.07 -7.02
N LYS A 197 -8.83 0.24 -7.23
CA LYS A 197 -7.69 1.00 -7.76
C LYS A 197 -6.99 1.75 -6.64
N ILE A 198 -5.87 1.21 -6.17
CA ILE A 198 -5.05 1.80 -5.11
C ILE A 198 -3.99 2.71 -5.73
N TYR A 199 -3.81 3.89 -5.14
CA TYR A 199 -2.85 4.88 -5.59
C TYR A 199 -1.61 4.92 -4.69
N TYR A 200 -0.49 5.29 -5.29
CA TYR A 200 0.83 5.32 -4.67
C TYR A 200 1.54 6.62 -5.00
N CYS A 201 2.33 7.12 -4.07
CA CYS A 201 3.15 8.30 -4.27
C CYS A 201 4.61 7.91 -4.32
N PHE A 202 5.19 7.98 -5.51
CA PHE A 202 6.60 7.68 -5.73
C PHE A 202 7.43 8.95 -5.61
N TYR A 203 8.44 8.91 -4.74
CA TYR A 203 9.37 10.01 -4.50
C TYR A 203 10.76 9.68 -5.06
N TYR A 204 11.31 10.57 -5.88
CA TYR A 204 12.60 10.37 -6.57
C TYR A 204 13.42 11.65 -6.77
#